data_AF-A0AAP5F066-F1
#
_entry.id   AF-A0AAP5F066-F1
#
_cell.length_a   1.000
_cell.length_b   1.000
_cell.length_c   1.000
_cell.angle_alpha   90.00
_cell.angle_beta   90.00
_cell.angle_gamma   90.00
#
_symmetry.space_group_name_H-M   'P 1'
#
loop_
_entity.id
_entity.type
_entity.pdbx_description
1 polymer ?
#
loop_
_entity_poly.entity_id
_entity_poly.type
_entity_poly.pdbx_seq_one_letter_code
_entity_poly.pdbx_strand_id
1 'polypeptide(L)'
;MLIAIPSLGVGFSAPVCNAYALDAKLDCQSSPHDFIAPLLDEQSIDAKPMRIEANSVNAFRPARGSNLTAFGFHVYAVFGYEQNDPIFKQGSGQPVTPPTYGVVVTGSAASVEASVRRAGSDAVIRDVVPLFLTAVFCNGR
;
A
#
# COMPACT_ATOMS: atom_id res chain seq x y z
N MET A 1 45.14 -12.28 -45.41
CA MET A 1 44.05 -11.29 -45.25
C MET A 1 43.01 -11.94 -44.33
N LEU A 2 43.03 -11.61 -43.04
CA LEU A 2 42.14 -12.18 -42.02
C LEU A 2 41.20 -11.07 -41.56
N ILE A 3 39.91 -11.23 -41.82
CA ILE A 3 38.87 -10.25 -41.46
C ILE A 3 38.28 -10.68 -40.12
N ALA A 4 38.57 -9.92 -39.06
CA ALA A 4 37.91 -10.07 -37.77
C ALA A 4 36.63 -9.20 -37.76
N ILE A 5 35.49 -9.82 -37.50
CA ILE A 5 34.18 -9.14 -37.40
C ILE A 5 33.94 -8.85 -35.91
N PRO A 6 33.78 -7.58 -35.49
CA PRO A 6 33.45 -7.26 -34.11
C PRO A 6 31.95 -7.46 -33.85
N SER A 7 31.62 -8.30 -32.87
CA SER A 7 30.27 -8.52 -32.38
C SER A 7 29.77 -7.29 -31.61
N LEU A 8 28.78 -6.57 -32.15
CA LEU A 8 28.06 -5.52 -31.43
C LEU A 8 27.05 -6.16 -30.49
N GLY A 9 27.37 -6.21 -29.20
CA GLY A 9 26.42 -6.63 -28.15
C GLY A 9 25.42 -5.51 -27.88
N VAL A 10 24.15 -5.72 -28.25
CA VAL A 10 23.04 -4.86 -27.85
C VAL A 10 22.68 -5.21 -26.40
N GLY A 11 23.08 -4.35 -25.46
CA GLY A 11 22.64 -4.47 -24.06
C GLY A 11 21.17 -4.11 -23.94
N PHE A 12 20.32 -5.09 -23.68
CA PHE A 12 18.93 -4.85 -23.27
C PHE A 12 18.92 -4.33 -21.84
N SER A 13 18.75 -3.02 -21.66
CA SER A 13 18.38 -2.45 -20.36
C SER A 13 16.92 -2.85 -20.08
N ALA A 14 16.71 -3.83 -19.20
CA ALA A 14 15.37 -4.13 -18.71
C ALA A 14 14.82 -2.88 -18.00
N PRO A 15 13.59 -2.43 -18.30
CA PRO A 15 12.98 -1.35 -17.54
C PRO A 15 12.89 -1.80 -16.09
N VAL A 16 13.52 -1.05 -15.19
CA VAL A 16 13.36 -1.24 -13.75
C VAL A 16 11.89 -0.95 -13.45
N CYS A 17 11.11 -2.02 -13.31
CA CYS A 17 9.73 -1.93 -12.85
C CYS A 17 9.82 -1.51 -11.37
N ASN A 18 9.88 -0.19 -11.13
CA ASN A 18 9.97 0.35 -9.79
C ASN A 18 8.67 0.03 -9.06
N ALA A 19 8.70 -1.02 -8.24
CA ALA A 19 7.65 -1.25 -7.26
C ALA A 19 7.69 -0.08 -6.27
N TYR A 20 6.57 0.61 -6.10
CA TYR A 20 6.47 1.69 -5.12
C TYR A 20 6.18 1.05 -3.77
N ALA A 21 7.22 0.99 -2.94
CA ALA A 21 7.16 0.38 -1.62
C ALA A 21 6.61 1.36 -0.59
N LEU A 22 5.55 0.95 0.11
CA LEU A 22 4.89 1.73 1.15
C LEU A 22 5.48 1.51 2.55
N ASP A 23 6.48 0.63 2.67
CA ASP A 23 7.09 0.18 3.93
C ASP A 23 7.46 1.35 4.85
N ALA A 24 8.15 2.36 4.32
CA ALA A 24 8.61 3.52 5.08
C ALA A 24 7.47 4.43 5.57
N LYS A 25 6.30 4.37 4.93
CA LYS A 25 5.11 5.15 5.32
C LYS A 25 4.25 4.41 6.35
N LEU A 26 4.55 3.13 6.62
CA LEU A 26 3.85 2.27 7.59
C LEU A 26 4.60 2.19 8.93
N ASP A 27 5.30 3.26 9.32
CA ASP A 27 6.03 3.41 10.60
C ASP A 27 5.16 3.90 11.77
N CYS A 28 3.85 4.06 11.53
CA CYS A 28 2.85 4.57 12.46
C CYS A 28 3.14 5.97 13.03
N GLN A 29 3.93 6.78 12.31
CA GLN A 29 4.21 8.17 12.68
C GLN A 29 3.38 9.20 11.90
N SER A 30 2.63 8.77 10.87
CA SER A 30 1.89 9.64 9.96
C SER A 30 0.41 9.78 10.33
N SER A 31 -0.26 10.82 9.82
CA SER A 31 -1.72 10.88 9.78
C SER A 31 -2.28 10.07 8.59
N PRO A 32 -3.57 9.67 8.61
CA PRO A 32 -4.21 9.10 7.43
C PRO A 32 -4.18 10.03 6.22
N HIS A 33 -4.32 11.34 6.40
CA HIS A 33 -4.15 12.30 5.29
C HIS A 33 -2.77 12.18 4.65
N ASP A 34 -1.70 12.26 5.46
CA ASP A 34 -0.31 12.23 4.97
C ASP A 34 0.03 10.91 4.28
N PHE A 35 -0.65 9.83 4.67
CA PHE A 35 -0.50 8.52 4.05
C PHE A 35 -1.24 8.43 2.70
N ILE A 36 -2.48 8.92 2.62
CA ILE A 36 -3.38 8.70 1.47
C ILE A 36 -3.23 9.80 0.40
N ALA A 37 -3.11 11.07 0.79
CA ALA A 37 -3.13 12.19 -0.15
C ALA A 37 -2.02 12.10 -1.21
N PRO A 38 -0.76 11.76 -0.87
CA PRO A 38 0.28 11.58 -1.88
C PRO A 38 -0.03 10.47 -2.90
N LEU A 39 -0.70 9.40 -2.47
CA LEU A 39 -1.06 8.29 -3.36
C LEU A 39 -2.18 8.68 -4.33
N LEU A 40 -3.08 9.57 -3.92
CA LEU A 40 -4.11 10.16 -4.78
C LEU A 40 -3.47 11.14 -5.79
N ASP A 41 -2.58 12.01 -5.31
CA ASP A 41 -1.89 13.01 -6.12
C ASP A 41 -1.00 12.36 -7.20
N GLU A 42 -0.27 11.32 -6.83
CA GLU A 42 0.57 10.53 -7.76
C GLU A 42 -0.25 9.57 -8.65
N GLN A 43 -1.58 9.50 -8.45
CA GLN A 43 -2.47 8.56 -9.13
C GLN A 43 -2.04 7.09 -8.97
N SER A 44 -1.38 6.79 -7.85
CA SER A 44 -0.97 5.44 -7.45
C SER A 44 -2.15 4.60 -6.96
N ILE A 45 -3.25 5.26 -6.55
CA ILE A 45 -4.53 4.64 -6.21
C ILE A 45 -5.69 5.33 -6.94
N ASP A 46 -6.78 4.61 -7.14
CA ASP A 46 -8.01 5.16 -7.70
C ASP A 46 -8.60 6.23 -6.77
N ALA A 47 -8.93 7.41 -7.30
CA ALA A 47 -9.49 8.51 -6.50
C ALA A 47 -10.88 8.19 -5.89
N LYS A 48 -11.61 7.24 -6.48
CA LYS A 48 -12.88 6.77 -5.93
C LYS A 48 -12.62 5.55 -5.04
N PRO A 49 -13.00 5.60 -3.75
CA PRO A 49 -12.95 4.41 -2.90
C PRO A 49 -13.74 3.26 -3.55
N MET A 50 -13.14 2.06 -3.57
CA MET A 50 -13.84 0.84 -3.98
C MET A 50 -14.88 0.41 -2.93
N ARG A 51 -14.67 0.80 -1.67
CA ARG A 51 -15.56 0.52 -0.55
C ARG A 51 -15.42 1.61 0.51
N ILE A 52 -16.54 1.93 1.15
CA ILE A 52 -16.59 2.76 2.36
C ILE A 52 -17.26 1.89 3.42
N GLU A 53 -16.55 1.57 4.48
CA GLU A 53 -17.06 0.75 5.58
C GLU A 53 -18.05 1.55 6.43
N ALA A 54 -18.88 0.84 7.21
CA ALA A 54 -19.83 1.48 8.13
C ALA A 54 -19.12 2.39 9.15
N ASN A 55 -17.91 2.02 9.59
CA ASN A 55 -17.08 2.85 10.49
C ASN A 55 -16.27 3.93 9.76
N SER A 56 -16.67 4.28 8.53
CA SER A 56 -16.06 5.31 7.68
C SER A 56 -14.68 5.00 7.12
N VAL A 57 -14.10 3.80 7.33
CA VAL A 57 -12.85 3.43 6.64
C VAL A 57 -13.07 3.41 5.12
N ASN A 58 -12.31 4.24 4.39
CA ASN A 58 -12.34 4.30 2.94
C ASN A 58 -11.25 3.37 2.40
N ALA A 59 -11.62 2.42 1.54
CA ALA A 59 -10.68 1.53 0.87
C ALA A 59 -10.57 1.89 -0.61
N PHE A 60 -9.35 2.10 -1.07
CA PHE A 60 -8.97 2.52 -2.41
C PHE A 60 -8.24 1.39 -3.12
N ARG A 61 -8.45 1.30 -4.44
CA ARG A 61 -7.75 0.32 -5.28
C ARG A 61 -6.41 0.91 -5.70
N PRO A 62 -5.32 0.12 -5.75
CA PRO A 62 -4.16 0.49 -6.55
C PRO A 62 -4.59 0.79 -7.98
N ALA A 63 -4.05 1.87 -8.57
CA ALA A 63 -4.37 2.23 -9.95
C ALA A 63 -3.92 1.12 -10.92
N ARG A 64 -4.59 1.01 -12.07
CA ARG A 64 -4.20 -0.01 -13.06
C ARG A 64 -2.76 0.20 -13.52
N GLY A 65 -1.96 -0.86 -13.42
CA GLY A 65 -0.53 -0.81 -13.78
C GLY A 65 0.38 -0.28 -12.67
N SER A 66 -0.18 0.21 -11.54
CA SER A 66 0.61 0.48 -10.35
C SER A 66 1.14 -0.84 -9.77
N ASN A 67 2.41 -0.85 -9.37
CA ASN A 67 3.01 -1.97 -8.65
C ASN A 67 3.28 -1.54 -7.21
N LEU A 68 2.19 -1.33 -6.46
CA LEU A 68 2.27 -0.99 -5.05
C LEU A 68 2.64 -2.24 -4.24
N THR A 69 3.66 -2.11 -3.40
CA THR A 69 4.07 -3.16 -2.47
C THR A 69 4.15 -2.61 -1.05
N ALA A 70 4.00 -3.49 -0.08
CA ALA A 70 4.29 -3.21 1.32
C ALA A 70 4.95 -4.45 1.94
N PHE A 71 6.11 -4.27 2.56
CA PHE A 71 6.93 -5.32 3.18
C PHE A 71 7.23 -6.50 2.25
N GLY A 72 7.37 -6.22 0.95
CA GLY A 72 7.61 -7.22 -0.09
C GLY A 72 6.36 -7.94 -0.62
N PHE A 73 5.15 -7.55 -0.18
CA PHE A 73 3.89 -8.13 -0.65
C PHE A 73 3.14 -7.15 -1.55
N HIS A 74 2.42 -7.66 -2.55
CA HIS A 74 1.57 -6.81 -3.38
C HIS A 74 0.40 -6.25 -2.57
N VAL A 75 0.12 -4.96 -2.77
CA VAL A 75 -1.01 -4.28 -2.16
C VAL A 75 -2.28 -4.63 -2.94
N TYR A 76 -3.27 -5.17 -2.24
CA TYR A 76 -4.62 -5.42 -2.74
C TYR A 76 -5.50 -4.17 -2.60
N ALA A 77 -5.39 -3.46 -1.48
CA ALA A 77 -6.11 -2.23 -1.20
C ALA A 77 -5.28 -1.31 -0.29
N VAL A 78 -5.45 -0.01 -0.45
CA VAL A 78 -4.96 1.01 0.48
C VAL A 78 -6.19 1.55 1.23
N PHE A 79 -6.10 1.82 2.52
CA PHE A 79 -7.24 2.35 3.25
C PHE A 79 -6.87 3.38 4.29
N GLY A 80 -7.84 4.20 4.65
CA GLY A 80 -7.71 5.12 5.76
C GLY A 80 -9.01 5.83 6.11
N TYR A 81 -9.00 6.51 7.25
CA TYR A 81 -10.02 7.47 7.65
C TYR A 81 -9.49 8.42 8.71
N GLU A 82 -9.80 9.68 8.53
CA GLU A 82 -9.57 10.76 9.48
C GLU A 82 -10.81 11.68 9.52
N GLN A 83 -11.21 12.09 10.72
CA GLN A 83 -12.41 12.89 10.89
C GLN A 83 -12.18 14.33 10.41
N ASN A 84 -13.16 14.90 9.71
CA ASN A 84 -13.12 16.25 9.13
C ASN A 84 -12.12 16.46 8.00
N ASP A 85 -11.51 15.39 7.49
CA ASP A 85 -10.66 15.47 6.32
C ASP A 85 -11.49 15.30 5.02
N PRO A 86 -11.37 16.22 4.05
CA PRO A 86 -12.18 16.20 2.84
C PRO A 86 -11.88 15.05 1.88
N ILE A 87 -10.73 14.35 1.99
CA ILE A 87 -10.41 13.23 1.10
C ILE A 87 -11.22 11.97 1.48
N PHE A 88 -11.69 11.89 2.72
CA PHE A 88 -12.45 10.75 3.23
C PHE A 88 -13.95 11.00 3.20
N LYS A 89 -14.70 9.97 2.80
CA LYS A 89 -16.17 9.99 2.87
C LYS A 89 -16.65 9.29 4.12
N GLN A 90 -17.62 9.88 4.82
CA GLN A 90 -18.19 9.26 6.00
C GLN A 90 -19.07 8.05 5.62
N GLY A 91 -18.93 6.97 6.39
CA GLY A 91 -19.79 5.79 6.31
C GLY A 91 -21.13 6.00 7.01
N SER A 92 -21.96 4.96 7.05
CA SER A 92 -23.30 5.02 7.63
C SER A 92 -23.34 4.86 9.16
N GLY A 93 -22.23 4.47 9.79
CA GLY A 93 -22.12 4.20 11.21
C GLY A 93 -21.21 5.18 11.96
N GLN A 94 -20.84 4.81 13.18
CA GLN A 94 -19.92 5.61 13.99
C GLN A 94 -18.51 5.56 13.41
N PRO A 95 -17.88 6.72 13.12
CA PRO A 95 -16.53 6.75 12.58
C PRO A 95 -15.51 6.06 13.50
N VAL A 96 -14.53 5.40 12.89
CA VAL A 96 -13.43 4.77 13.61
C VAL A 96 -12.64 5.82 14.39
N THR A 97 -12.36 5.53 15.66
CA THR A 97 -11.50 6.33 16.54
C THR A 97 -10.56 5.38 17.29
N PRO A 98 -9.24 5.66 17.36
CA PRO A 98 -8.53 6.78 16.71
C PRO A 98 -8.56 6.71 15.17
N PRO A 99 -8.15 7.77 14.45
CA PRO A 99 -7.95 7.72 12.99
C PRO A 99 -7.08 6.52 12.61
N THR A 100 -7.21 6.00 11.39
CA THR A 100 -6.47 4.80 10.98
C THR A 100 -6.08 4.86 9.52
N TYR A 101 -4.99 4.21 9.17
CA TYR A 101 -4.53 4.05 7.80
C TYR A 101 -3.74 2.76 7.64
N GLY A 102 -3.66 2.25 6.42
CA GLY A 102 -2.89 1.06 6.14
C GLY A 102 -3.14 0.48 4.78
N VAL A 103 -2.75 -0.78 4.64
CA VAL A 103 -2.88 -1.55 3.41
C VAL A 103 -3.42 -2.93 3.71
N VAL A 104 -4.12 -3.50 2.74
CA VAL A 104 -4.35 -4.95 2.65
C VAL A 104 -3.38 -5.49 1.62
N VAL A 105 -2.58 -6.48 1.99
CA VAL A 105 -1.61 -7.13 1.10
C VAL A 105 -2.01 -8.57 0.81
N THR A 106 -1.54 -9.10 -0.31
CA THR A 106 -1.68 -10.52 -0.65
C THR A 106 -0.58 -11.33 0.04
N GLY A 107 -0.96 -12.13 1.03
CA GLY A 107 -0.04 -12.92 1.84
C GLY A 107 -0.75 -13.50 3.07
N SER A 108 -0.11 -14.49 3.71
CA SER A 108 -0.58 -14.99 5.01
C SER A 108 -0.14 -14.05 6.13
N ALA A 109 -0.94 -13.93 7.21
CA ALA A 109 -0.57 -13.09 8.33
C ALA A 109 0.79 -13.44 8.93
N ALA A 110 1.14 -14.73 9.02
CA ALA A 110 2.42 -15.18 9.53
C ALA A 110 3.61 -14.67 8.67
N SER A 111 3.51 -14.77 7.35
CA SER A 111 4.57 -14.28 6.43
C SER A 111 4.69 -12.76 6.44
N VAL A 112 3.54 -12.07 6.49
CA VAL A 112 3.46 -10.61 6.53
C VAL A 112 4.04 -10.09 7.85
N GLU A 113 3.60 -10.62 8.99
CA GLU A 113 4.10 -10.27 10.33
C GLU A 113 5.61 -10.47 10.46
N ALA A 114 6.14 -11.58 9.95
CA ALA A 114 7.59 -11.81 9.94
C ALA A 114 8.37 -10.73 9.17
N SER A 115 7.76 -10.18 8.10
CA SER A 115 8.40 -9.15 7.28
C SER A 115 8.24 -7.74 7.84
N VAL A 116 7.07 -7.42 8.39
CA VAL A 116 6.83 -6.17 9.14
C VAL A 116 7.82 -6.05 10.31
N ARG A 117 7.98 -7.12 11.09
CA ARG A 117 8.93 -7.16 12.22
C ARG A 117 10.38 -7.00 11.78
N ARG A 118 10.78 -7.64 10.68
CA ARG A 118 12.13 -7.51 10.12
C ARG A 118 12.44 -6.08 9.66
N ALA A 119 11.41 -5.38 9.17
CA ALA A 119 11.51 -3.97 8.79
C ALA A 119 11.50 -3.01 10.00
N GLY A 120 11.26 -3.51 11.22
CA GLY A 120 11.21 -2.68 12.43
C GLY A 120 9.96 -1.80 12.53
N SER A 121 8.89 -2.15 11.82
CA SER A 121 7.63 -1.41 11.84
C SER A 121 6.73 -1.86 12.99
N ASP A 122 6.09 -0.90 13.66
CA ASP A 122 5.13 -1.13 14.75
C ASP A 122 3.68 -1.35 14.27
N ALA A 123 3.46 -1.42 12.96
CA ALA A 123 2.14 -1.66 12.37
C ALA A 123 1.47 -2.95 12.88
N VAL A 124 0.16 -2.86 13.08
CA VAL A 124 -0.70 -3.96 13.53
C VAL A 124 -1.04 -4.86 12.34
N ILE A 125 -0.99 -6.17 12.56
CA ILE A 125 -1.35 -7.19 11.56
C ILE A 125 -2.72 -7.79 11.89
N ARG A 126 -3.59 -7.91 10.88
CA ARG A 126 -4.89 -8.58 11.00
C ARG A 126 -5.21 -9.41 9.75
N ASP A 127 -5.62 -10.67 9.95
CA ASP A 127 -6.19 -11.48 8.88
C ASP A 127 -7.51 -10.87 8.37
N VAL A 128 -7.60 -10.69 7.06
CA VAL A 128 -8.82 -10.26 6.37
C VAL A 128 -9.48 -11.46 5.71
N VAL A 129 -8.70 -12.19 4.91
CA VAL A 129 -9.07 -13.50 4.36
C VAL A 129 -7.96 -14.45 4.78
N PRO A 130 -8.23 -15.40 5.69
CA PRO A 130 -7.21 -16.30 6.19
C PRO A 130 -6.40 -16.93 5.05
N LEU A 131 -5.07 -16.89 5.18
CA LEU A 131 -4.08 -17.39 4.20
C LEU A 131 -3.91 -16.59 2.90
N PHE A 132 -4.76 -15.61 2.60
CA PHE A 132 -4.72 -14.88 1.32
C PHE A 132 -4.53 -13.38 1.45
N LEU A 133 -5.25 -12.74 2.37
CA LEU A 133 -5.25 -11.28 2.54
C LEU A 133 -5.02 -10.91 3.99
N THR A 134 -4.06 -10.02 4.19
CA THR A 134 -3.68 -9.52 5.51
C THR A 134 -3.66 -8.01 5.49
N ALA A 135 -4.31 -7.39 6.47
CA ALA A 135 -4.19 -5.97 6.74
C ALA A 135 -2.94 -5.68 7.57
N VAL A 136 -2.21 -4.64 7.17
CA VAL A 136 -1.11 -4.02 7.92
C VAL A 136 -1.47 -2.56 8.10
N PHE A 137 -1.65 -2.12 9.34
CA PHE A 137 -2.24 -0.81 9.60
C PHE A 137 -1.72 -0.15 10.87
N CYS A 138 -1.84 1.16 10.86
CA CYS A 138 -1.47 2.04 11.96
C CYS A 138 -2.71 2.80 12.43
N ASN A 139 -2.68 3.19 13.69
CA ASN A 139 -3.55 4.25 14.18
C ASN A 139 -2.86 5.58 13.90
N GLY A 140 -3.57 6.52 13.29
CA GLY A 140 -3.11 7.89 13.09
C GLY A 140 -2.97 8.62 14.42
N ARG A 141 -2.15 9.67 14.41
CA ARG A 141 -1.97 10.60 15.54
C ARG A 141 -2.93 11.77 15.50
#